data_AF-A0A0F8GA62-F1
#
_entry.id   AF-A0A0F8GA62-F1
#
_cell.length_a   1.000
_cell.length_b   1.000
_cell.length_c   1.000
_cell.angle_alpha   90.00
_cell.angle_beta   90.00
_cell.angle_gamma   90.00
#
_symmetry.space_group_name_H-M   'P 1'
#
loop_
_entity.id
_entity.type
_entity.pdbx_description
1 polymer ?
#
loop_
_entity_poly.entity_id
_entity_poly.type
_entity_poly.pdbx_seq_one_letter_code
_entity_poly.pdbx_strand_id
1 'polypeptide(L)'
;MKERFSVSMDTDLIEWLDKVVNEKIFSSRSHALEFFVKQFSSLGIKKIVLMLWSQGEAEPVFISDSDIKAVDSFAKENNMSRDKAVQVLIRKGIKDES
;
A
#
# COMPACT_ATOMS: atom_id res chain seq x y z
N MET A 1 -20.10 9.98 -12.87
CA MET A 1 -19.12 11.04 -13.21
C MET A 1 -17.79 10.60 -12.61
N LYS A 2 -16.66 10.61 -13.34
CA LYS A 2 -15.37 10.24 -12.74
C LYS A 2 -14.80 11.45 -11.98
N GLU A 3 -14.35 11.24 -10.75
CA GLU A 3 -13.65 12.29 -9.99
C GLU A 3 -12.30 12.59 -10.64
N ARG A 4 -11.93 13.88 -10.68
CA ARG A 4 -10.67 14.34 -11.24
C ARG A 4 -9.82 14.94 -10.13
N PHE A 5 -8.59 14.47 -10.03
CA PHE A 5 -7.57 14.97 -9.11
C PHE A 5 -6.22 15.04 -9.83
N SER A 6 -5.28 15.76 -9.22
CA SER A 6 -3.90 15.89 -9.70
C SER A 6 -2.96 15.18 -8.74
N VAL A 7 -1.94 14.51 -9.28
CA VAL A 7 -0.88 13.85 -8.51
C VAL A 7 0.48 14.31 -9.03
N SER A 8 1.43 14.47 -8.12
CA SER A 8 2.84 14.68 -8.45
C SER A 8 3.59 13.37 -8.26
N MET A 9 4.48 13.04 -9.18
CA MET A 9 5.25 11.80 -9.23
C MET A 9 6.66 12.10 -9.69
N ASP A 10 7.58 11.18 -9.42
CA ASP A 10 8.94 11.24 -9.94
C ASP A 10 8.96 11.26 -11.47
N THR A 11 9.90 12.00 -12.05
CA THR A 11 10.03 12.17 -13.51
C THR A 11 10.21 10.82 -14.21
N ASP A 12 11.04 9.93 -13.66
CA ASP A 12 11.34 8.64 -14.27
C ASP A 12 10.07 7.77 -14.35
N LEU A 13 9.20 7.86 -13.33
CA LEU A 13 7.92 7.17 -13.31
C LEU A 13 6.94 7.73 -14.35
N ILE A 14 6.94 9.06 -14.55
CA ILE A 14 6.11 9.71 -15.57
C ILE A 14 6.57 9.28 -16.97
N GLU A 15 7.87 9.27 -17.22
CA GLU A 15 8.44 8.86 -18.51
C GLU A 15 8.14 7.40 -18.82
N TRP A 16 8.25 6.52 -17.82
CA TRP A 16 7.84 5.13 -17.95
C TRP A 16 6.36 4.97 -18.27
N LEU A 17 5.48 5.73 -17.61
CA LEU A 17 4.03 5.75 -17.90
C LEU A 17 3.73 6.25 -19.33
N ASP A 18 4.47 7.25 -19.81
CA ASP A 18 4.33 7.75 -21.18
C ASP A 18 4.76 6.72 -22.21
N LYS A 19 5.84 6.01 -21.95
CA LYS A 19 6.32 4.94 -22.83
C LYS A 19 5.26 3.86 -23.03
N VAL A 20 4.63 3.37 -21.95
CA VAL A 20 3.60 2.32 -22.06
C VAL A 20 2.33 2.81 -22.77
N VAL A 21 2.01 4.10 -22.68
CA VAL A 21 0.91 4.72 -23.46
C VAL A 21 1.29 4.81 -24.94
N ASN A 22 2.51 5.23 -25.24
CA ASN A 22 3.02 5.34 -26.61
C ASN A 22 3.11 3.97 -27.31
N GLU A 23 3.43 2.93 -26.55
CA GLU A 23 3.41 1.52 -26.99
C GLU A 23 1.99 0.96 -27.15
N LYS A 24 0.95 1.77 -26.88
CA LYS A 24 -0.47 1.40 -26.96
C LYS A 24 -0.89 0.27 -26.02
N ILE A 25 -0.11 0.02 -24.96
CA ILE A 25 -0.51 -0.88 -23.86
C ILE A 25 -1.70 -0.24 -23.11
N PHE A 26 -1.63 1.08 -22.89
CA PHE A 26 -2.71 1.88 -22.32
C PHE A 26 -3.10 3.02 -23.26
N SER A 27 -4.38 3.40 -23.23
CA SER A 27 -4.91 4.50 -24.03
C SER A 27 -4.58 5.89 -23.47
N SER A 28 -4.21 5.98 -22.19
CA SER A 28 -3.83 7.22 -21.52
C SER A 28 -3.20 6.92 -20.15
N ARG A 29 -2.51 7.91 -19.55
CA ARG A 29 -2.02 7.81 -18.16
C ARG A 29 -3.14 7.49 -17.18
N SER A 30 -4.32 8.09 -17.33
CA SER A 30 -5.49 7.82 -16.47
C SER A 30 -5.98 6.38 -16.59
N HIS A 31 -5.95 5.80 -17.80
CA HIS A 31 -6.30 4.38 -17.99
C HIS A 31 -5.27 3.46 -17.32
N ALA A 32 -3.97 3.76 -17.45
CA ALA A 32 -2.92 3.01 -16.77
C ALA A 32 -3.08 3.06 -15.24
N LEU A 33 -3.26 4.25 -14.67
CA LEU A 33 -3.46 4.42 -13.23
C LEU A 33 -4.72 3.70 -12.74
N GLU A 34 -5.84 3.79 -13.48
CA GLU A 34 -7.06 3.06 -13.14
C GLU A 34 -6.83 1.53 -13.14
N PHE A 35 -6.08 1.02 -14.13
CA PHE A 35 -5.72 -0.40 -14.18
C PHE A 35 -4.89 -0.81 -12.96
N PHE A 36 -3.81 -0.08 -12.64
CA PHE A 36 -2.95 -0.42 -11.51
C PHE A 36 -3.71 -0.35 -10.18
N VAL A 37 -4.53 0.68 -9.95
CA VAL A 37 -5.35 0.78 -8.74
C VAL A 37 -6.31 -0.41 -8.62
N LYS A 38 -6.91 -0.87 -9.73
CA LYS A 38 -7.74 -2.09 -9.72
C LYS A 38 -6.92 -3.34 -9.39
N GLN A 39 -5.72 -3.48 -9.95
CA GLN A 39 -4.83 -4.60 -9.60
C GLN A 39 -4.49 -4.58 -8.10
N PHE A 40 -4.10 -3.41 -7.55
CA PHE A 40 -3.86 -3.26 -6.12
C PHE A 40 -5.08 -3.63 -5.28
N SER A 41 -6.29 -3.23 -5.69
CA SER A 41 -7.52 -3.60 -4.98
C SER A 41 -7.79 -5.11 -5.00
N SER A 42 -7.37 -5.81 -6.06
CA SER A 42 -7.54 -7.27 -6.18
C SER A 42 -6.57 -8.07 -5.32
N LEU A 43 -5.48 -7.46 -4.86
CA LEU A 43 -4.51 -8.07 -3.94
C LEU A 43 -5.02 -8.17 -2.49
N GLY A 44 -6.25 -7.71 -2.20
CA GLY A 44 -6.81 -7.73 -0.84
C GLY A 44 -6.12 -6.75 0.13
N ILE A 45 -5.32 -5.82 -0.41
CA ILE A 45 -4.61 -4.80 0.35
C ILE A 45 -5.61 -3.71 0.74
N LYS A 46 -5.83 -3.53 2.05
CA LYS A 46 -6.77 -2.54 2.57
C LYS A 46 -6.08 -1.29 3.11
N LYS A 47 -4.83 -1.43 3.53
CA LYS A 47 -4.05 -0.32 4.06
C LYS A 47 -2.59 -0.44 3.65
N ILE A 48 -1.98 0.69 3.31
CA ILE A 48 -0.54 0.82 3.10
C ILE A 48 -0.02 1.70 4.23
N VAL A 49 1.03 1.24 4.90
CA VAL A 49 1.70 2.00 5.96
C VAL A 49 3.14 2.22 5.53
N LEU A 50 3.61 3.48 5.58
CA LEU A 50 5.03 3.79 5.42
C LEU A 50 5.75 3.51 6.73
N MET A 51 6.59 2.48 6.73
CA MET A 51 7.44 2.14 7.86
C MET A 51 8.78 2.86 7.71
N LEU A 52 9.11 3.68 8.71
CA LEU A 52 10.41 4.33 8.82
C LEU A 52 11.35 3.41 9.61
N TRP A 53 12.35 2.87 8.93
CA TRP A 53 13.43 2.09 9.54
C TRP A 53 14.46 3.00 10.19
N SER A 54 15.27 2.45 11.10
CA SER A 54 16.24 3.21 11.90
C SER A 54 17.35 3.89 11.08
N GLN A 55 17.53 3.52 9.81
CA GLN A 55 18.53 4.10 8.91
C GLN A 55 17.95 5.19 7.97
N GLY A 56 16.70 5.64 8.21
CA GLY A 56 16.05 6.62 7.35
C GLY A 56 15.43 6.03 6.07
N GLU A 57 15.52 4.71 5.91
CA GLU A 57 14.82 3.99 4.84
C GLU A 57 13.32 3.93 5.16
N ALA A 58 12.51 4.31 4.18
CA ALA A 58 11.06 4.22 4.28
C ALA A 58 10.59 3.10 3.34
N GLU A 59 9.92 2.09 3.88
CA GLU A 59 9.36 0.99 3.10
C GLU A 59 7.84 0.94 3.21
N PRO A 60 7.11 0.80 2.09
CA PRO A 60 5.68 0.57 2.13
C PRO A 60 5.39 -0.85 2.60
N VAL A 61 4.65 -0.98 3.70
CA VAL A 61 4.11 -2.25 4.18
C VAL A 61 2.64 -2.34 3.79
N PHE A 62 2.30 -3.39 3.05
CA PHE A 62 0.95 -3.69 2.60
C PHE A 62 0.25 -4.59 3.62
N ILE A 63 -0.90 -4.16 4.12
CA ILE A 63 -1.64 -4.83 5.19
C ILE A 63 -2.97 -5.33 4.63
N SER A 64 -3.20 -6.65 4.72
CA SER A 64 -4.44 -7.32 4.32
C SER A 64 -5.53 -7.25 5.41
N ASP A 65 -6.76 -7.66 5.10
CA ASP A 65 -7.84 -7.75 6.10
C ASP A 65 -7.51 -8.73 7.25
N SER A 66 -6.83 -9.85 6.96
CA SER A 66 -6.37 -10.79 7.99
C SER A 66 -5.32 -10.16 8.90
N ASP A 67 -4.41 -9.36 8.35
CA ASP A 67 -3.37 -8.69 9.13
C ASP A 67 -3.97 -7.60 10.03
N ILE A 68 -4.99 -6.87 9.56
CA ILE A 68 -5.71 -5.90 10.39
C ILE A 68 -6.38 -6.59 11.58
N LYS A 69 -7.00 -7.76 11.36
CA LYS A 69 -7.62 -8.54 12.43
C LYS A 69 -6.58 -9.03 13.44
N ALA A 70 -5.46 -9.56 12.97
CA ALA A 70 -4.33 -9.98 13.80
C ALA A 70 -3.78 -8.81 14.64
N VAL A 71 -3.63 -7.62 14.02
CA VAL A 71 -3.23 -6.40 14.72
C VAL A 71 -4.22 -6.01 15.80
N ASP A 72 -5.53 -6.10 15.51
CA ASP A 72 -6.59 -5.74 16.45
C ASP A 72 -6.68 -6.70 17.64
N SER A 73 -6.53 -8.01 17.40
CA SER A 73 -6.45 -9.03 18.44
C SER A 73 -5.24 -8.79 19.34
N PHE A 74 -4.04 -8.70 18.75
CA PHE A 74 -2.80 -8.44 19.48
C PHE A 74 -2.83 -7.14 20.29
N ALA A 75 -3.39 -6.06 19.73
CA ALA A 75 -3.54 -4.78 20.42
C ALA A 75 -4.40 -4.89 21.67
N LYS A 76 -5.52 -5.64 21.59
CA LYS A 76 -6.43 -5.87 22.72
C LYS A 76 -5.76 -6.74 23.80
N GLU A 77 -5.16 -7.85 23.40
CA GLU A 77 -4.52 -8.80 24.34
C GLU A 77 -3.38 -8.15 25.12
N ASN A 78 -2.62 -7.27 24.48
CA ASN A 78 -1.47 -6.60 25.08
C ASN A 78 -1.78 -5.18 25.59
N ASN A 79 -3.06 -4.78 25.61
CA ASN A 79 -3.54 -3.47 26.05
C ASN A 79 -2.71 -2.30 25.50
N MET A 80 -2.51 -2.26 24.18
CA MET A 80 -1.70 -1.24 23.51
C MET A 80 -2.43 -0.59 22.35
N SER A 81 -1.93 0.56 21.87
CA SER A 81 -2.49 1.22 20.70
C SER A 81 -2.27 0.39 19.43
N ARG A 82 -3.21 0.51 18.49
CA ARG A 82 -3.14 -0.16 17.18
C ARG A 82 -1.82 0.15 16.46
N ASP A 83 -1.36 1.40 16.49
CA ASP A 83 -0.10 1.80 15.82
C ASP A 83 1.12 1.10 16.43
N LYS A 84 1.15 0.95 17.76
CA LYS A 84 2.23 0.24 18.45
C LYS A 84 2.19 -1.26 18.16
N ALA A 85 0.99 -1.85 18.12
CA ALA A 85 0.78 -3.25 17.75
C ALA A 85 1.25 -3.54 16.32
N VAL A 86 0.90 -2.69 15.35
CA VAL A 86 1.35 -2.80 13.95
C VAL A 86 2.88 -2.82 13.86
N GLN A 87 3.56 -1.88 14.51
CA GLN A 87 5.03 -1.83 14.48
C GLN A 87 5.67 -3.09 15.06
N VAL A 88 5.12 -3.62 16.16
CA VAL A 88 5.61 -4.84 16.80
C VAL A 88 5.39 -6.05 15.90
N LEU A 89 4.19 -6.21 15.35
CA LEU A 89 3.85 -7.36 14.51
C LEU A 89 4.58 -7.34 13.17
N ILE A 90 4.75 -6.18 12.53
CA ILE A 90 5.57 -6.04 11.31
C ILE A 90 7.01 -6.49 11.59
N ARG A 91 7.61 -6.04 12.71
CA ARG A 91 8.97 -6.48 13.10
C ARG A 91 9.05 -7.98 13.39
N LYS A 92 7.95 -8.59 13.80
CA LYS A 92 7.83 -10.04 14.02
C LYS A 92 7.45 -10.81 12.74
N GLY A 93 7.21 -10.13 11.61
CA GLY A 93 6.86 -10.75 10.31
C GLY A 93 5.37 -11.11 10.12
N ILE A 94 4.48 -10.56 10.96
CA ILE A 94 3.03 -10.81 11.06
C ILE A 94 2.58 -12.27 10.87
N LYS A 95 2.26 -12.93 11.98
CA LYS A 95 1.08 -13.81 12.14
C LYS A 95 0.51 -13.63 13.54
N ASP A 96 -0.81 -13.76 13.67
CA ASP A 96 -1.51 -14.04 14.92
C ASP A 96 -2.36 -15.30 14.69
N GLU A 97 -2.01 -16.40 15.35
CA GLU A 97 -2.80 -17.64 15.36
C GLU A 97 -3.79 -17.54 16.53
N SER A 98 -4.91 -16.84 16.29
CA SER A 98 -6.07 -16.82 17.19
C SER A 98 -7.35 -17.23 16.47
#